data_AF-A0A162CX59-F1
#
_entry.id   AF-A0A162CX59-F1
#
_cell.length_a   1.000
_cell.length_b   1.000
_cell.length_c   1.000
_cell.angle_alpha   90.00
_cell.angle_beta   90.00
_cell.angle_gamma   90.00
#
_symmetry.space_group_name_H-M   'P 1'
#
loop_
_entity.id
_entity.type
_entity.pdbx_description
1 polymer ?
#
loop_
_entity_poly.entity_id
_entity_poly.type
_entity_poly.pdbx_seq_one_letter_code
_entity_poly.pdbx_strand_id
1 'polypeptide(L)'
;FSGGPITRFDSWLESFESIVDESGWSNEKIIQMLRAKFTDRAFSVIQAILKENPDDYAAIKESLLDHFHGDENADLYLKKFNKAKRKPGEKIVDYAHRLQEIFKRAYPMGYG
;
A
#
# COMPACT_ATOMS: atom_id res chain seq x y z
N PHE A 1 4.78 -5.82 4.04
CA PHE A 1 4.30 -4.62 3.36
C PHE A 1 5.40 -3.58 3.37
N SER A 2 5.86 -3.12 2.20
CA SER A 2 6.96 -2.15 2.09
C SER A 2 6.49 -0.69 2.03
N GLY A 3 5.18 -0.44 1.92
CA GLY A 3 4.63 0.90 1.64
C GLY A 3 4.80 1.31 0.18
N GLY A 4 5.18 0.34 -0.67
CA GLY A 4 5.40 0.56 -2.08
C GLY A 4 4.10 0.49 -2.90
N PRO A 5 4.13 1.05 -4.10
CA PRO A 5 2.98 1.12 -5.02
C PRO A 5 2.44 -0.24 -5.48
N ILE A 6 3.29 -1.28 -5.47
CA ILE A 6 3.00 -2.59 -6.08
C ILE A 6 1.90 -3.34 -5.32
N THR A 7 1.79 -3.12 -4.02
CA THR A 7 0.84 -3.81 -3.16
C THR A 7 -0.04 -2.75 -2.52
N ARG A 8 -1.36 -2.81 -2.76
CA ARG A 8 -2.29 -1.93 -2.06
C ARG A 8 -2.38 -2.35 -0.59
N PHE A 9 -2.46 -1.36 0.29
CA PHE A 9 -2.47 -1.62 1.72
C PHE A 9 -3.74 -2.35 2.18
N ASP A 10 -4.90 -1.99 1.64
CA ASP A 10 -6.18 -2.63 1.94
C ASP A 10 -6.18 -4.13 1.62
N SER A 11 -5.77 -4.51 0.41
CA SER A 11 -5.69 -5.92 0.01
C SER A 11 -4.65 -6.71 0.84
N TRP A 12 -3.54 -6.06 1.20
CA TRP A 12 -2.54 -6.67 2.07
C TRP A 12 -3.07 -6.86 3.49
N LEU A 13 -3.80 -5.88 4.01
CA LEU A 13 -4.40 -5.89 5.33
C LEU A 13 -5.48 -6.97 5.43
N GLU A 14 -6.36 -7.11 4.44
CA GLU A 14 -7.33 -8.23 4.39
C GLU A 14 -6.66 -9.60 4.48
N SER A 15 -5.53 -9.78 3.77
CA SER A 15 -4.76 -11.03 3.82
C SER A 15 -4.13 -11.27 5.20
N PHE A 16 -3.71 -10.20 5.88
CA PHE A 16 -3.18 -10.28 7.24
C PHE A 16 -4.29 -10.60 8.26
N GLU A 17 -5.44 -9.95 8.16
CA GLU A 17 -6.61 -10.17 9.03
C GLU A 17 -7.10 -11.61 8.94
N SER A 18 -7.16 -12.19 7.73
CA SER A 18 -7.52 -13.60 7.56
C SER A 18 -6.59 -14.56 8.32
N ILE A 19 -5.29 -14.24 8.42
CA ILE A 19 -4.34 -15.02 9.22
C ILE A 19 -4.59 -14.81 10.71
N VAL A 20 -4.89 -13.57 11.11
CA VAL A 20 -5.17 -13.22 12.52
C VAL A 20 -6.40 -13.96 13.01
N ASP A 21 -7.51 -13.93 12.26
CA ASP A 21 -8.77 -14.58 12.60
C ASP A 21 -8.62 -16.09 12.84
N GLU A 22 -7.76 -16.75 12.08
CA GLU A 22 -7.49 -18.19 12.19
C GLU A 22 -6.45 -18.55 13.27
N SER A 23 -5.72 -17.58 13.79
CA SER A 23 -4.52 -17.83 14.61
C SER A 23 -4.75 -17.93 16.12
N GLY A 24 -5.85 -17.36 16.62
CA GLY A 24 -6.10 -17.25 18.07
C GLY A 24 -5.07 -16.39 18.82
N TRP A 25 -4.37 -15.48 18.14
CA TRP A 25 -3.36 -14.62 18.75
C TRP A 25 -3.96 -13.59 19.71
N SER A 26 -3.23 -13.26 20.78
CA SER A 26 -3.55 -12.11 21.61
C SER A 26 -3.34 -10.80 20.83
N ASN A 27 -4.01 -9.73 21.27
CA ASN A 27 -3.87 -8.41 20.65
C ASN A 27 -2.40 -7.94 20.57
N GLU A 28 -1.62 -8.15 21.64
CA GLU A 28 -0.19 -7.86 21.69
C GLU A 28 0.60 -8.65 20.63
N LYS A 29 0.23 -9.93 20.44
CA LYS A 29 0.87 -10.79 19.44
C LYS A 29 0.52 -10.35 18.02
N ILE A 30 -0.73 -9.94 17.78
CA ILE A 30 -1.16 -9.37 16.51
C ILE A 30 -0.32 -8.13 16.17
N ILE A 31 -0.19 -7.19 17.11
CA ILE A 31 0.59 -5.96 16.93
C ILE A 31 2.08 -6.29 16.67
N GLN A 32 2.65 -7.24 17.41
CA GLN A 32 4.02 -7.71 17.19
C GLN A 32 4.21 -8.27 15.78
N MET A 33 3.27 -9.11 15.33
CA MET A 33 3.33 -9.73 14.00
C MET A 33 3.09 -8.71 12.89
N LEU A 34 2.18 -7.76 13.09
CA LEU A 34 1.93 -6.64 12.18
C LEU A 34 3.22 -5.85 11.95
N ARG A 35 3.88 -5.41 13.03
CA ARG A 35 5.18 -4.71 12.97
C ARG A 35 6.22 -5.50 12.20
N ALA A 36 6.34 -6.81 12.45
CA ALA A 36 7.35 -7.66 11.83
C ALA A 36 7.12 -7.87 10.32
N LYS A 37 5.89 -7.70 9.84
CA LYS A 37 5.57 -7.84 8.40
C LYS A 37 5.81 -6.55 7.61
N PHE A 38 6.03 -5.42 8.28
CA PHE A 38 6.33 -4.14 7.62
C PHE A 38 7.83 -4.04 7.33
N THR A 39 8.18 -3.54 6.15
CA THR A 39 9.56 -3.35 5.68
C THR A 39 9.74 -1.96 5.09
N ASP A 40 11.00 -1.58 4.83
CA ASP A 40 11.35 -0.36 4.11
C ASP A 40 10.69 0.90 4.69
N ARG A 41 10.10 1.76 3.83
CA ARG A 41 9.41 2.99 4.23
C ARG A 41 8.28 2.72 5.21
N ALA A 42 7.52 1.64 4.99
CA ALA A 42 6.38 1.34 5.86
C ALA A 42 6.83 0.97 7.28
N PHE A 43 8.02 0.40 7.45
CA PHE A 43 8.56 0.12 8.77
C PHE A 43 8.68 1.40 9.62
N SER A 44 9.14 2.51 9.05
CA SER A 44 9.20 3.80 9.76
C SER A 44 7.81 4.32 10.16
N VAL A 45 6.81 4.15 9.30
CA VAL A 45 5.43 4.58 9.56
C VAL A 45 4.83 3.81 10.73
N ILE A 46 4.92 2.48 10.72
CA ILE A 46 4.36 1.67 11.81
C ILE A 46 5.10 1.91 13.13
N GLN A 47 6.41 2.21 13.11
CA GLN A 47 7.12 2.63 14.32
C GLN A 47 6.61 3.96 14.89
N ALA A 48 6.20 4.91 14.05
CA ALA A 48 5.65 6.18 14.53
C ALA A 48 4.26 5.97 15.16
N ILE A 49 3.38 5.24 14.48
CA ILE A 49 2.02 4.94 14.96
C ILE A 49 2.06 4.17 16.30
N LEU A 50 2.93 3.18 16.41
CA LEU A 50 3.07 2.39 17.65
C LEU A 50 3.61 3.18 18.84
N LYS A 51 4.25 4.34 18.64
CA LYS A 51 4.66 5.21 19.75
C LYS A 51 3.48 5.97 20.34
N GLU A 52 2.49 6.29 19.51
CA GLU A 52 1.30 7.03 19.93
C GLU A 52 0.26 6.09 20.53
N ASN A 53 0.05 4.93 19.88
CA ASN A 53 -0.95 3.93 20.27
C ASN A 53 -0.30 2.54 20.30
N PRO A 54 0.37 2.14 21.41
CA PRO A 54 1.13 0.89 21.45
C PRO A 54 0.27 -0.37 21.53
N ASP A 55 -0.94 -0.27 22.11
CA ASP A 55 -1.71 -1.45 22.55
C ASP A 55 -3.12 -1.55 21.91
N ASP A 56 -3.52 -0.57 21.11
CA ASP A 56 -4.84 -0.54 20.46
C ASP A 56 -4.71 -0.89 18.97
N TYR A 57 -4.95 -2.15 18.65
CA TYR A 57 -4.87 -2.64 17.27
C TYR A 57 -5.88 -1.95 16.35
N ALA A 58 -7.07 -1.61 16.84
CA ALA A 58 -8.08 -0.94 16.03
C ALA A 58 -7.61 0.48 15.66
N ALA A 59 -7.10 1.24 16.62
CA ALA A 59 -6.55 2.58 16.38
C ALA A 59 -5.30 2.54 15.48
N ILE A 60 -4.42 1.55 15.66
CA ILE A 60 -3.26 1.32 14.78
C ILE A 60 -3.73 1.05 13.35
N LYS A 61 -4.73 0.18 13.18
CA LYS A 61 -5.30 -0.17 11.87
C LYS A 61 -5.90 1.04 11.16
N GLU A 62 -6.68 1.86 11.86
CA GLU A 62 -7.24 3.10 11.30
C GLU A 62 -6.15 4.08 10.89
N SER A 63 -5.12 4.27 11.72
CA SER A 63 -3.99 5.16 11.40
C SER A 63 -3.19 4.68 10.18
N LEU A 64 -3.03 3.36 10.03
CA LEU A 64 -2.39 2.78 8.85
C LEU A 64 -3.26 2.90 7.60
N LEU A 65 -4.57 2.74 7.74
CA LEU A 65 -5.51 2.94 6.64
C LEU A 65 -5.50 4.39 6.19
N ASP A 66 -5.53 5.37 7.10
CA ASP A 66 -5.44 6.79 6.77
C ASP A 66 -4.10 7.12 6.08
N HIS A 67 -2.99 6.61 6.61
CA HIS A 67 -1.66 6.89 6.07
C HIS A 67 -1.39 6.26 4.69
N PHE A 68 -1.86 5.03 4.49
CA PHE A 68 -1.65 4.28 3.25
C PHE A 68 -2.88 4.25 2.34
N HIS A 69 -3.94 5.00 2.66
CA HIS A 69 -5.11 5.09 1.80
C HIS A 69 -4.66 5.60 0.44
N GLY A 70 -4.85 4.76 -0.58
CA GLY A 70 -4.63 5.18 -1.95
C GLY A 70 -5.64 6.27 -2.28
N ASP A 71 -5.16 7.36 -2.87
CA ASP A 71 -6.03 8.30 -3.60
C ASP A 71 -6.89 7.47 -4.57
N GLU A 72 -8.22 7.59 -4.53
CA GLU A 72 -9.12 6.84 -5.43
C GLU A 72 -8.76 7.02 -6.92
N ASN A 73 -8.08 8.11 -7.26
CA ASN A 73 -7.51 8.32 -8.60
C ASN A 73 -6.36 7.35 -8.90
N ALA A 74 -5.52 7.02 -7.93
CA ALA A 74 -4.40 6.08 -8.06
C ALA A 74 -4.90 4.71 -8.53
N ASP A 75 -6.03 4.23 -8.01
CA ASP A 75 -6.66 2.99 -8.42
C ASP A 75 -7.12 2.98 -9.88
N LEU A 76 -7.71 4.09 -10.32
CA LEU A 76 -8.11 4.26 -11.72
C LEU A 76 -6.88 4.20 -12.63
N TYR A 77 -5.80 4.88 -12.27
CA TYR A 77 -4.57 4.89 -13.07
C TYR A 77 -3.82 3.57 -13.00
N LEU A 78 -3.86 2.83 -11.90
CA LEU A 78 -3.31 1.48 -11.78
C LEU A 78 -4.02 0.51 -12.73
N LYS A 79 -5.37 0.55 -12.77
CA LYS A 79 -6.15 -0.22 -13.75
C LYS A 79 -5.79 0.15 -15.19
N LYS A 80 -5.57 1.44 -15.46
CA LYS A 80 -5.11 1.92 -16.79
C LYS A 80 -3.69 1.41 -17.10
N PHE A 81 -2.80 1.36 -16.11
CA PHE A 81 -1.43 0.87 -16.26
C PHE A 81 -1.41 -0.60 -16.63
N ASN A 82 -2.11 -1.44 -15.87
CA ASN A 82 -2.17 -2.89 -16.11
C ASN A 82 -2.82 -3.26 -17.46
N LYS A 83 -3.71 -2.39 -17.98
CA LYS A 83 -4.35 -2.55 -19.29
C LYS A 83 -3.63 -1.83 -20.43
N ALA A 84 -2.58 -1.06 -20.13
CA ALA A 84 -1.88 -0.29 -21.15
C ALA A 84 -1.15 -1.24 -22.11
N LYS A 85 -1.59 -1.22 -23.37
CA LYS A 85 -0.89 -1.85 -24.50
C LYS A 85 -0.47 -0.76 -25.48
N ARG A 86 0.62 -1.02 -26.21
CA ARG A 86 1.04 -0.17 -27.32
C ARG A 86 -0.03 -0.22 -28.41
N LYS A 87 -0.47 0.95 -28.87
CA LYS A 87 -1.46 1.03 -29.96
C LYS A 87 -0.78 0.70 -31.30
N PRO A 88 -1.52 0.15 -32.29
CA PRO A 88 -1.00 -0.02 -33.63
C PRO A 88 -0.50 1.32 -34.20
N GLY A 89 0.75 1.37 -34.66
CA GLY A 89 1.37 2.60 -35.21
C GLY A 89 1.93 3.60 -34.19
N GLU A 90 1.75 3.40 -32.87
CA GLU A 90 2.33 4.27 -31.83
C GLU A 90 3.86 4.10 -31.80
N LYS A 91 4.63 5.20 -31.72
CA LYS A 91 6.09 5.10 -31.55
C LYS A 91 6.41 4.55 -30.16
N ILE A 92 7.52 3.82 -30.05
CA ILE A 92 7.93 3.23 -28.77
C ILE A 92 8.18 4.29 -27.68
N VAL A 93 8.71 5.45 -28.07
CA VAL A 93 8.96 6.58 -27.16
C VAL A 93 7.65 7.20 -26.66
N ASP A 94 6.65 7.36 -27.53
CA ASP A 94 5.33 7.89 -27.16
C ASP A 94 4.61 6.92 -26.22
N TYR A 95 4.75 5.61 -26.46
CA TYR A 95 4.24 4.57 -25.57
C TYR A 95 4.90 4.62 -24.18
N ALA A 96 6.22 4.76 -24.12
CA ALA A 96 6.97 4.85 -22.87
C ALA A 96 6.57 6.10 -22.05
N HIS A 97 6.45 7.28 -22.68
CA HIS A 97 5.97 8.48 -22.01
C HIS A 97 4.56 8.30 -21.46
N ARG A 98 3.65 7.69 -22.23
CA ARG A 98 2.28 7.42 -21.77
C ARG A 98 2.24 6.45 -20.59
N LEU A 99 3.05 5.39 -20.62
CA LEU A 99 3.19 4.47 -19.50
C LEU A 99 3.72 5.17 -18.25
N GLN A 100 4.72 6.04 -18.41
CA GLN A 100 5.31 6.80 -17.31
C GLN A 100 4.30 7.75 -16.67
N GLU A 101 3.50 8.46 -17.47
CA GLU A 101 2.47 9.36 -16.96
C GLU A 101 1.34 8.62 -16.23
N ILE A 102 0.94 7.45 -16.75
CA ILE A 102 -0.03 6.60 -16.06
C ILE A 102 0.57 6.07 -14.75
N PHE A 103 1.84 5.66 -14.75
CA PHE A 103 2.54 5.17 -13.56
C PHE A 103 2.62 6.26 -12.47
N LYS A 104 3.02 7.50 -12.82
CA LYS A 104 3.06 8.62 -11.86
C LYS A 104 1.71 8.89 -11.21
N ARG A 105 0.62 8.76 -11.97
CA ARG A 105 -0.74 8.99 -11.46
C ARG A 105 -1.31 7.78 -10.73
N ALA A 106 -0.88 6.57 -11.10
CA ALA A 106 -1.19 5.34 -10.36
C ALA A 106 -0.47 5.30 -9.02
N TYR A 107 0.66 6.00 -8.93
CA TYR A 107 1.54 6.01 -7.77
C TYR A 107 1.96 7.45 -7.46
N PRO A 108 1.04 8.28 -6.92
CA PRO A 108 1.34 9.64 -6.51
C PRO A 108 2.27 9.59 -5.29
N MET A 109 3.56 9.37 -5.53
CA MET A 109 4.57 9.60 -4.51
C MET A 109 4.62 11.11 -4.26
N GLY A 110 4.32 11.53 -3.04
CA GLY A 110 4.77 12.82 -2.52
C GLY A 110 6.30 12.84 -2.54
N TYR A 111 6.88 13.19 -3.68
CA TYR A 111 8.23 13.73 -3.75
C TYR A 111 8.13 15.19 -3.33
N GLY A 112 8.38 15.43 -2.05
CA GLY A 112 8.73 16.73 -1.47
C GLY A 112 10.01 16.54 -0.69
#